data_AF-A0A8T8X584-F1
#
_entry.id   AF-A0A8T8X584-F1
#
_cell.length_a   1.000
_cell.length_b   1.000
_cell.length_c   1.000
_cell.angle_alpha   90.00
_cell.angle_beta   90.00
_cell.angle_gamma   90.00
#
_symmetry.space_group_name_H-M   'P 1'
#
loop_
_entity.id
_entity.type
_entity.pdbx_description
1 polymer ?
#
loop_
_entity_poly.entity_id
_entity_poly.type
_entity_poly.pdbx_seq_one_letter_code
_entity_poly.pdbx_strand_id
1 'polypeptide(L)'
;MRATFQNIQLGLMVGIGGGVPSVDADIRLGDVVVSKPADIYGGVIQYDYGKSIRHGRFQRTGSFNKPPLAFLTTVSQMQSDSMVGRQSVHEVIGDVL
;
A
#
# COMPACT_ATOMS: atom_id res chain seq x y z
N MET A 1 -16.63 13.99 -2.98
CA MET A 1 -16.09 13.96 -1.60
C MET A 1 -15.53 15.31 -1.17
N ARG A 2 -14.42 15.81 -1.77
CA ARG A 2 -13.82 17.11 -1.37
C ARG A 2 -14.72 18.34 -1.58
N ALA A 3 -15.62 18.32 -2.56
CA ALA A 3 -16.58 19.41 -2.80
C ALA A 3 -17.70 19.49 -1.75
N THR A 4 -18.05 18.36 -1.12
CA THR A 4 -19.16 18.26 -0.15
C THR A 4 -18.64 18.29 1.29
N PHE A 5 -17.47 17.69 1.53
CA PHE A 5 -16.84 17.57 2.84
C PHE A 5 -15.47 18.23 2.80
N GLN A 6 -15.45 19.54 3.02
CA GLN A 6 -14.24 20.37 2.89
C GLN A 6 -13.18 20.08 3.98
N ASN A 7 -13.60 19.52 5.11
CA ASN A 7 -12.71 19.19 6.24
C ASN A 7 -12.06 17.80 6.15
N ILE A 8 -12.40 16.97 5.15
CA ILE A 8 -11.72 15.68 4.95
C ILE A 8 -10.33 15.95 4.37
N GLN A 9 -9.29 15.69 5.16
CA GLN A 9 -7.89 15.88 4.78
C GLN A 9 -7.25 14.60 4.23
N LEU A 10 -7.71 13.45 4.73
CA LEU A 10 -7.15 12.13 4.43
C LEU A 10 -8.27 11.13 4.18
N GLY A 11 -8.02 10.19 3.27
CA GLY A 11 -8.90 9.06 2.99
C GLY A 11 -8.08 7.79 2.87
N LEU A 12 -8.60 6.70 3.44
CA LEU A 12 -8.02 5.37 3.32
C LEU A 12 -8.95 4.51 2.46
N MET A 13 -8.38 3.83 1.46
CA MET A 13 -9.07 2.75 0.76
C MET A 13 -8.72 1.45 1.48
N VAL A 14 -9.75 0.76 1.97
CA VAL A 14 -9.61 -0.50 2.69
C VAL A 14 -10.45 -1.56 1.98
N GLY A 15 -9.92 -2.77 1.90
CA GLY A 15 -10.61 -3.90 1.30
C GLY A 15 -9.87 -5.20 1.59
N ILE A 16 -10.51 -6.30 1.19
CA ILE A 16 -9.91 -7.63 1.21
C ILE A 16 -9.40 -7.98 -0.18
N GLY A 17 -8.35 -8.80 -0.24
CA GLY A 17 -7.77 -9.27 -1.50
C GLY A 17 -7.19 -10.67 -1.36
N GLY A 18 -6.96 -11.34 -2.49
CA GLY A 18 -6.22 -12.60 -2.53
C GLY A 18 -4.71 -12.37 -2.52
N GLY A 19 -3.98 -13.17 -1.74
CA GLY A 19 -2.51 -13.21 -1.78
C GLY A 19 -2.02 -14.21 -2.83
N VAL A 20 -0.83 -13.94 -3.39
CA VAL A 20 -0.10 -14.88 -4.26
C VAL A 20 1.24 -15.18 -3.58
N PRO A 21 1.31 -16.19 -2.68
CA PRO A 21 2.54 -16.53 -1.97
C PRO A 21 3.61 -17.04 -2.93
N SER A 22 4.88 -16.78 -2.61
CA SER A 22 6.03 -17.32 -3.34
C SER A 22 7.17 -17.65 -2.39
N VAL A 23 8.25 -18.26 -2.90
CA VAL A 23 9.46 -18.52 -2.10
C VAL A 23 10.09 -17.23 -1.58
N ASP A 24 9.96 -16.14 -2.34
CA ASP A 24 10.52 -14.82 -2.00
C ASP A 24 9.53 -13.95 -1.19
N ALA A 25 8.28 -14.38 -1.04
CA ALA A 25 7.22 -13.65 -0.36
C ALA A 25 6.28 -14.58 0.41
N ASP A 26 6.50 -14.66 1.72
CA ASP A 26 5.64 -15.38 2.66
C ASP A 26 4.38 -14.53 2.95
N ILE A 27 3.31 -14.80 2.20
CA ILE A 27 2.00 -14.14 2.35
C ILE A 27 1.02 -15.15 2.94
N ARG A 28 0.36 -14.78 4.04
CA ARG A 28 -0.54 -15.66 4.80
C ARG A 28 -1.91 -15.03 4.99
N LEU A 29 -2.91 -15.88 5.25
CA LEU A 29 -4.25 -15.41 5.62
C LEU A 29 -4.17 -14.63 6.92
N GLY A 30 -4.78 -13.44 6.93
CA GLY A 30 -4.74 -12.51 8.05
C GLY A 30 -3.68 -11.41 7.92
N ASP A 31 -2.76 -11.52 6.96
CA ASP A 31 -1.79 -10.46 6.72
C ASP A 31 -2.47 -9.17 6.24
N VAL A 32 -2.04 -8.05 6.80
CA VAL A 32 -2.47 -6.72 6.40
C VAL A 32 -1.42 -6.11 5.47
N VAL A 33 -1.83 -5.80 4.25
CA VAL A 33 -0.95 -5.19 3.25
C VAL A 33 -1.17 -3.69 3.20
N VAL A 34 -0.08 -2.93 3.35
CA VAL A 34 -0.09 -1.48 3.22
C VAL A 34 0.67 -1.08 1.96
N SER A 35 0.03 -0.30 1.09
CA SER A 35 0.65 0.21 -0.13
C SER A 35 1.87 1.08 0.20
N LYS A 36 3.06 0.66 -0.24
CA LYS A 36 4.32 1.40 -0.10
C LYS A 36 4.90 1.69 -1.49
N PRO A 37 5.18 2.97 -1.85
CA PRO A 37 5.87 3.30 -3.08
C PRO A 37 7.24 2.63 -3.17
N ALA A 38 7.60 2.14 -4.35
CA ALA A 38 8.89 1.52 -4.62
C ALA A 38 9.34 1.88 -6.05
N ASP A 39 10.53 2.48 -6.18
CA ASP A 39 11.09 2.94 -7.46
C ASP A 39 10.08 3.81 -8.26
N ILE A 40 9.70 3.38 -9.46
CA ILE A 40 8.72 4.07 -10.31
C ILE A 40 7.25 3.79 -9.92
N TYR A 41 7.01 2.95 -8.91
CA TYR A 41 5.68 2.49 -8.51
C TYR A 41 5.10 3.30 -7.35
N GLY A 42 3.84 3.69 -7.48
CA GLY A 42 3.09 4.42 -6.45
C GLY A 42 2.64 3.58 -5.24
N GLY A 43 2.94 2.28 -5.24
CA GLY A 43 2.56 1.31 -4.21
C GLY A 43 1.37 0.42 -4.57
N VAL A 44 0.49 0.87 -5.49
CA VAL A 44 -0.52 0.03 -6.13
C VAL A 44 -0.29 0.02 -7.64
N ILE A 45 -0.30 -1.18 -8.22
CA ILE A 45 -0.13 -1.41 -9.64
C ILE A 45 -1.47 -1.88 -10.22
N GLN A 46 -2.00 -1.14 -11.19
CA GLN A 46 -3.17 -1.57 -11.93
C GLN A 46 -2.71 -2.47 -13.09
N TYR A 47 -3.03 -3.77 -12.99
CA TYR A 47 -2.56 -4.77 -13.97
C TYR A 47 -3.31 -4.66 -15.31
N ASP A 48 -4.60 -4.30 -15.28
CA ASP A 48 -5.47 -4.30 -16.47
C ASP A 48 -5.41 -3.01 -17.31
N TYR A 49 -4.54 -2.05 -16.95
CA TYR A 49 -4.46 -0.75 -17.63
C TYR A 49 -3.10 -0.52 -18.30
N GLY A 50 -3.08 -0.67 -19.62
CA GLY A 50 -1.94 -0.32 -20.45
C GLY A 50 -2.35 -0.14 -21.90
N LYS A 51 -1.57 0.65 -22.63
CA LYS A 51 -1.76 0.85 -24.07
C LYS A 51 -0.94 -0.18 -24.80
N SER A 52 -1.56 -0.91 -25.72
CA SER A 52 -0.80 -1.67 -26.70
C SER A 52 -0.10 -0.69 -27.64
N ILE A 53 1.22 -0.60 -27.55
CA ILE A 53 2.06 0.18 -28.49
C ILE A 53 2.42 -0.72 -29.69
N ARG A 54 2.86 -0.10 -30.80
CA ARG A 54 3.23 -0.83 -32.04
C ARG A 54 4.13 -2.04 -31.73
N HIS A 55 3.87 -3.16 -32.43
CA HIS A 55 4.53 -4.46 -32.28
C HIS A 55 4.14 -5.27 -31.02
N GLY A 56 2.91 -5.11 -30.51
CA GLY A 56 2.39 -5.98 -29.44
C GLY A 56 3.02 -5.76 -28.06
N ARG A 57 3.78 -4.68 -27.87
CA ARG A 57 4.33 -4.32 -26.57
C ARG A 57 3.24 -3.62 -25.74
N PHE A 58 3.06 -4.05 -24.50
CA PHE A 58 2.13 -3.42 -23.57
C PHE A 58 2.86 -2.33 -22.78
N GLN A 59 2.44 -1.07 -22.90
CA GLN A 59 2.95 0.02 -22.09
C GLN A 59 1.95 0.34 -20.99
N ARG A 60 2.32 0.05 -19.73
CA ARG A 60 1.51 0.43 -18.57
C ARG A 60 1.47 1.95 -18.47
N THR A 61 0.27 2.53 -18.46
CA THR A 61 0.08 3.99 -18.53
C THR A 61 -0.38 4.61 -17.22
N GLY A 62 -0.52 3.80 -16.16
CA GLY A 62 -1.00 4.25 -14.86
C GLY A 62 -0.16 3.77 -13.68
N SER A 63 0.02 4.65 -12.71
CA SER A 63 0.27 4.34 -11.31
C SER A 63 -0.78 5.08 -10.48
N PHE A 64 -1.23 4.48 -9.37
CA PHE A 64 -2.05 5.22 -8.42
C PHE A 64 -1.22 6.32 -7.76
N ASN A 65 -1.90 7.37 -7.30
CA ASN A 65 -1.28 8.41 -6.50
C ASN A 65 -0.52 7.78 -5.33
N LYS A 66 0.73 8.23 -5.11
CA LYS A 66 1.50 7.83 -3.93
C LYS A 66 0.71 8.23 -2.68
N PRO A 67 0.71 7.40 -1.62
CA PRO A 67 0.11 7.78 -0.35
C PRO A 67 0.70 9.12 0.14
N PRO A 68 -0.13 9.98 0.76
CA PRO A 68 0.35 11.18 1.44
C PRO A 68 1.58 10.93 2.32
N LEU A 69 2.51 11.89 2.37
CA LEU A 69 3.76 11.77 3.15
C LEU A 69 3.52 11.40 4.61
N ALA A 70 2.45 11.92 5.23
CA ALA A 70 2.09 11.58 6.60
C ALA A 70 1.99 10.06 6.82
N PHE A 71 1.34 9.33 5.89
CA PHE A 71 1.24 7.88 5.99
C PHE A 71 2.60 7.19 5.75
N LEU A 72 3.42 7.69 4.82
CA LEU A 72 4.73 7.13 4.55
C LEU A 72 5.70 7.31 5.74
N THR A 73 5.62 8.45 6.44
CA THR A 73 6.37 8.71 7.66
C THR A 73 5.94 7.73 8.75
N THR A 74 4.63 7.54 8.96
CA THR A 74 4.12 6.59 9.94
C THR A 74 4.56 5.15 9.63
N VAL A 75 4.46 4.70 8.38
CA VAL A 75 4.92 3.35 7.98
C VAL A 75 6.43 3.20 8.21
N SER A 76 7.23 4.21 7.87
CA SER A 76 8.68 4.19 8.10
C SER A 76 9.03 4.12 9.59
N GLN A 77 8.28 4.84 10.43
CA GLN A 77 8.44 4.82 11.88
C GLN A 77 8.09 3.43 12.45
N MET A 78 6.93 2.88 12.08
CA MET A 78 6.51 1.53 12.49
C MET A 78 7.54 0.45 12.09
N GLN A 79 8.09 0.56 10.88
CA GLN A 79 9.16 -0.35 10.43
C GLN A 79 10.41 -0.21 11.31
N SER A 80 10.80 1.02 11.64
CA SER A 80 11.96 1.30 12.49
C SER A 80 11.75 0.76 13.92
N ASP A 81 10.58 0.99 14.50
CA ASP A 81 10.23 0.53 15.84
C ASP A 81 10.20 -1.00 15.91
N SER A 82 9.67 -1.67 14.88
CA SER A 82 9.70 -3.13 14.80
C SER A 82 11.13 -3.67 14.66
N MET A 83 12.00 -3.02 13.88
CA MET A 83 13.40 -3.46 13.72
C MET A 83 14.21 -3.33 15.01
N VAL A 84 13.92 -2.31 15.82
CA VAL A 84 14.61 -2.06 17.10
C VAL A 84 13.94 -2.81 18.26
N GLY A 85 12.84 -3.52 18.01
CA GLY A 85 12.08 -4.25 19.04
C GLY A 85 11.37 -3.33 20.04
N ARG A 86 11.09 -2.08 19.64
CA ARG A 86 10.47 -1.06 20.48
C ARG A 86 8.96 -1.29 20.63
N GLN A 87 8.31 -1.71 19.55
CA GLN A 87 6.87 -1.98 19.47
C GLN A 87 6.58 -2.85 18.24
N SER A 88 5.74 -3.87 18.39
CA SER A 88 5.24 -4.65 17.26
C SER A 88 3.87 -4.17 16.82
N VAL A 89 3.56 -4.30 15.53
CA VAL A 89 2.21 -4.01 15.01
C VAL A 89 1.15 -4.87 15.71
N HIS A 90 1.52 -6.09 16.12
CA HIS A 90 0.65 -6.99 16.86
C HIS A 90 0.28 -6.46 18.25
N GLU A 91 1.23 -5.81 18.95
CA GLU A 91 0.95 -5.16 20.24
C GLU A 91 -0.03 -4.00 20.07
N VAL A 92 0.16 -3.16 19.04
CA VAL A 92 -0.74 -2.04 18.76
C VAL A 92 -2.16 -2.51 18.42
N ILE A 93 -2.30 -3.62 17.68
CA ILE A 93 -3.61 -4.20 17.37
C ILE A 93 -4.24 -4.80 18.64
N GLY A 94 -3.45 -5.46 19.49
CA GLY A 94 -3.90 -6.05 20.74
C GLY A 94 -4.41 -5.03 21.77
N ASP A 95 -3.87 -3.80 21.77
CA ASP A 95 -4.33 -2.73 22.67
C ASP A 95 -5.66 -2.07 22.23
N VAL A 96 -6.09 -2.28 20.98
CA VAL A 96 -7.29 -1.67 20.39
C VAL A 96 -8.52 -2.59 20.42
N LEU A 97 -8.31 -3.90 20.61
CA LEU A 97 -9.36 -4.94 20.64
C LEU A 97 -9.57 -5.47 22.07
#